data_AF-A0A2N7WCG7-F1
#
_entry.id   AF-A0A2N7WCG7-F1
#
_cell.length_a   1.000
_cell.length_b   1.000
_cell.length_c   1.000
_cell.angle_alpha   90.00
_cell.angle_beta   90.00
_cell.angle_gamma   90.00
#
_symmetry.space_group_name_H-M   'P 1'
#
loop_
_entity.id
_entity.type
_entity.pdbx_description
1 polymer ?
#
loop_
_entity_poly.entity_id
_entity_poly.type
_entity_poly.pdbx_seq_one_letter_code
_entity_poly.pdbx_strand_id
1 'polypeptide(L)'
;MNATALKDWQILFAEESDAGSIKLLNRTLGPSGVATSVFRGKSLWLIDAPFVVQSGPMSFRGGSAVFLDSNAASYIRKIAYQGDPPPGLLSWANLINQIGTRLQQLNPYLYLWESLRCWNDETVARCKEAVAAIHALASSGSKLTAEWGRRFRTTFRESAENFANGLIVEFEQNLKAGLFAGMEDQLNLIEAVLVRSQIIELGSNRAKEHKLAQLVAYMHEELSTIMLRELIVCGDILLRSSGSRISKKLNSIQNHPAPLTLIRNCAWDMYIPRALDALTSVTPDHAPHVDFYVAEVLTFDGDVLDIINTTKLRAIAVHRPSKKTFPFFDSDVAEWLGNRLGPKRMPALMEYFSTQAFVDRARRRPLISIGSILEANREELMRMIGRRKH
;
A
#
# COMPACT_ATOMS: atom_id res chain seq x y z
N MET A 1 -4.81 11.98 -29.47
CA MET A 1 -3.74 11.21 -28.79
C MET A 1 -3.06 10.31 -29.82
N ASN A 2 -1.74 10.17 -29.79
CA ASN A 2 -1.02 9.26 -30.69
C ASN A 2 -1.13 7.83 -30.15
N ALA A 3 -1.94 6.97 -30.79
CA ALA A 3 -2.16 5.57 -30.37
C ALA A 3 -0.84 4.78 -30.24
N THR A 4 0.17 5.14 -31.01
CA THR A 4 1.52 4.54 -30.96
C THR A 4 2.16 4.69 -29.58
N ALA A 5 1.92 5.81 -28.89
CA ALA A 5 2.45 6.06 -27.55
C ALA A 5 1.80 5.18 -26.47
N LEU A 6 0.62 4.61 -26.74
CA LEU A 6 -0.12 3.74 -25.81
C LEU A 6 0.00 2.25 -26.17
N LYS A 7 0.82 1.90 -27.17
CA LYS A 7 0.94 0.50 -27.64
C LYS A 7 1.31 -0.46 -26.52
N ASP A 8 2.20 -0.06 -25.61
CA ASP A 8 2.66 -0.89 -24.49
C ASP A 8 2.10 -0.44 -23.14
N TRP A 9 1.21 0.55 -23.15
CA TRP A 9 0.74 1.21 -21.93
C TRP A 9 -0.77 1.06 -21.78
N GLN A 10 -1.16 0.91 -20.52
CA GLN A 10 -2.54 0.93 -20.08
C GLN A 10 -2.67 1.94 -18.95
N ILE A 11 -3.64 2.84 -19.03
CA ILE A 11 -3.84 3.88 -18.04
C ILE A 11 -5.21 3.68 -17.41
N LEU A 12 -5.25 3.49 -16.09
CA LEU A 12 -6.49 3.60 -15.33
C LEU A 12 -6.59 5.02 -14.81
N PHE A 13 -7.65 5.72 -15.20
CA PHE A 13 -7.87 7.13 -14.87
C PHE A 13 -9.11 7.28 -14.00
N ALA A 14 -8.99 7.99 -12.88
CA ALA A 14 -10.04 8.13 -11.90
C ALA A 14 -11.04 9.24 -12.26
N GLU A 15 -12.32 8.85 -12.19
CA GLU A 15 -13.50 9.68 -12.42
C GLU A 15 -14.17 9.97 -11.07
N GLU A 16 -14.45 11.26 -10.82
CA GLU A 16 -15.06 11.71 -9.56
C GLU A 16 -16.49 11.19 -9.42
N SER A 17 -17.20 11.16 -10.55
CA SER A 17 -18.57 10.68 -10.65
C SER A 17 -18.64 9.16 -10.80
N ASP A 18 -19.86 8.65 -10.94
CA ASP A 18 -20.12 7.26 -11.27
C ASP A 18 -20.25 7.03 -12.80
N ALA A 19 -19.64 7.89 -13.62
CA ALA A 19 -19.72 7.79 -15.08
C ALA A 19 -18.72 6.77 -15.67
N GLY A 20 -17.62 6.50 -14.99
CA GLY A 20 -16.59 5.56 -15.42
C GLY A 20 -17.11 4.13 -15.53
N SER A 21 -16.50 3.36 -16.43
CA SER A 21 -16.87 1.99 -16.73
C SER A 21 -16.55 1.00 -15.61
N ILE A 22 -15.63 1.36 -14.71
CA ILE A 22 -15.15 0.49 -13.63
C ILE A 22 -15.56 1.09 -12.30
N LYS A 23 -16.39 0.38 -11.53
CA LYS A 23 -16.90 0.87 -10.24
C LYS A 23 -15.91 0.59 -9.12
N LEU A 24 -15.53 1.64 -8.39
CA LEU A 24 -14.64 1.52 -7.24
C LEU A 24 -15.43 1.19 -5.97
N LEU A 25 -14.88 0.33 -5.14
CA LEU A 25 -15.25 0.23 -3.75
C LEU A 25 -14.73 1.46 -3.00
N ASN A 26 -15.63 2.16 -2.32
CA ASN A 26 -15.30 3.24 -1.39
C ASN A 26 -16.40 3.29 -0.32
N ARG A 27 -16.18 2.57 0.77
CA ARG A 27 -17.16 2.34 1.84
C ARG A 27 -16.50 2.56 3.19
N THR A 28 -17.00 3.51 3.96
CA THR A 28 -16.72 3.63 5.38
C THR A 28 -17.50 2.57 6.15
N LEU A 29 -16.81 1.81 7.00
CA LEU A 29 -17.34 0.69 7.78
C LEU A 29 -17.26 1.02 9.27
N GLY A 30 -18.31 1.66 9.78
CA GLY A 30 -18.33 2.13 11.17
C GLY A 30 -17.27 3.22 11.44
N PRO A 31 -16.77 3.36 12.68
CA PRO A 31 -15.86 4.45 13.05
C PRO A 31 -14.39 4.21 12.62
N SER A 32 -14.00 2.98 12.30
CA SER A 32 -12.59 2.60 12.12
C SER A 32 -12.30 1.75 10.89
N GLY A 33 -13.31 1.20 10.22
CA GLY A 33 -13.12 0.36 9.04
C GLY A 33 -13.33 1.11 7.74
N VAL A 34 -12.68 0.64 6.69
CA VAL A 34 -12.86 1.13 5.32
C VAL A 34 -12.61 0.01 4.33
N ALA A 35 -13.40 0.00 3.26
CA ALA A 35 -13.10 -0.74 2.05
C ALA A 35 -12.92 0.25 0.90
N THR A 36 -11.70 0.37 0.37
CA THR A 36 -11.36 1.41 -0.61
C THR A 36 -10.28 0.95 -1.59
N SER A 37 -10.13 1.65 -2.72
CA SER A 37 -8.93 1.59 -3.56
C SER A 37 -7.97 2.75 -3.24
N VAL A 38 -6.81 2.77 -3.90
CA VAL A 38 -5.87 3.91 -3.89
C VAL A 38 -6.35 5.09 -4.76
N PHE A 39 -7.37 4.91 -5.59
CA PHE A 39 -7.85 5.93 -6.50
C PHE A 39 -8.81 6.90 -5.80
N ARG A 40 -8.85 8.13 -6.32
CA ARG A 40 -9.89 9.11 -5.99
C ARG A 40 -11.22 8.76 -6.67
N GLY A 41 -12.28 9.47 -6.29
CA GLY A 41 -13.57 9.40 -6.98
C GLY A 41 -14.38 8.13 -6.70
N LYS A 42 -15.20 7.74 -7.68
CA LYS A 42 -16.15 6.62 -7.56
C LYS A 42 -16.01 5.59 -8.67
N SER A 43 -15.38 5.95 -9.78
CA SER A 43 -15.21 5.05 -10.91
C SER A 43 -13.90 5.31 -11.66
N LEU A 44 -13.50 4.39 -12.53
CA LEU A 44 -12.33 4.53 -13.40
C LEU A 44 -12.71 4.40 -14.86
N TRP A 45 -11.91 5.07 -15.70
CA TRP A 45 -11.78 4.84 -17.13
C TRP A 45 -10.54 4.02 -17.42
N LEU A 46 -10.64 3.17 -18.43
CA LEU A 46 -9.50 2.46 -19.01
C LEU A 46 -9.12 3.14 -20.32
N ILE A 47 -7.88 3.60 -20.41
CA ILE A 47 -7.33 4.26 -21.59
C ILE A 47 -6.12 3.45 -22.06
N ASP A 48 -6.23 2.88 -23.25
CA ASP A 48 -5.18 2.13 -23.93
C ASP A 48 -5.19 2.42 -25.44
N ALA A 49 -4.29 1.77 -26.20
CA ALA A 49 -4.25 1.95 -27.65
C ALA A 49 -5.60 1.63 -28.35
N PRO A 50 -6.28 0.49 -28.06
CA PRO A 50 -7.63 0.24 -28.54
C PRO A 50 -8.62 1.38 -28.27
N PHE A 51 -8.67 1.88 -27.03
CA PHE A 51 -9.58 2.96 -26.62
C PHE A 51 -9.44 4.23 -27.48
N VAL A 52 -8.22 4.60 -27.86
CA VAL A 52 -7.94 5.82 -28.63
C VAL A 52 -8.22 5.65 -30.13
N VAL A 53 -8.16 4.42 -30.65
CA VAL A 53 -8.30 4.13 -32.09
C VAL A 53 -9.74 3.83 -32.48
N GLN A 54 -10.53 3.24 -31.58
CA GLN A 54 -11.88 2.79 -31.91
C GLN A 54 -12.92 3.91 -31.83
N SER A 55 -13.80 4.01 -32.82
CA SER A 55 -14.85 5.04 -32.93
C SER A 55 -16.18 4.66 -32.28
N GLY A 56 -16.24 3.57 -31.52
CA GLY A 56 -17.48 2.99 -31.00
C GLY A 56 -17.29 2.26 -29.66
N PRO A 57 -18.37 1.69 -29.08
CA PRO A 57 -18.33 1.04 -27.78
C PRO A 57 -17.29 -0.07 -27.73
N MET A 58 -16.50 -0.08 -26.66
CA MET A 58 -15.51 -1.11 -26.36
C MET A 58 -15.91 -1.87 -25.11
N SER A 59 -15.71 -3.18 -25.10
CA SER A 59 -15.89 -4.01 -23.93
C SER A 59 -14.53 -4.45 -23.39
N PHE A 60 -14.37 -4.35 -22.09
CA PHE A 60 -13.19 -4.83 -21.37
C PHE A 60 -13.59 -5.81 -20.28
N ARG A 61 -12.74 -6.79 -20.01
CA ARG A 61 -12.88 -7.76 -18.93
C ARG A 61 -12.01 -7.32 -17.76
N GLY A 62 -12.65 -6.67 -16.79
CA GLY A 62 -11.99 -6.27 -15.55
C GLY A 62 -11.98 -7.36 -14.50
N GLY A 63 -10.85 -7.50 -13.81
CA GLY A 63 -10.74 -8.22 -12.53
C GLY A 63 -10.63 -7.24 -11.36
N SER A 64 -11.01 -7.68 -10.18
CA SER A 64 -10.74 -6.94 -8.93
C SER A 64 -10.59 -7.90 -7.76
N ALA A 65 -9.81 -7.51 -6.77
CA ALA A 65 -9.76 -8.16 -5.46
C ALA A 65 -9.82 -7.15 -4.33
N VAL A 66 -10.38 -7.61 -3.22
CA VAL A 66 -10.35 -6.93 -1.93
C VAL A 66 -9.30 -7.61 -1.07
N PHE A 67 -8.11 -7.02 -1.02
CA PHE A 67 -7.01 -7.44 -0.17
C PHE A 67 -7.30 -7.11 1.28
N LEU A 68 -6.89 -8.01 2.18
CA LEU A 68 -7.17 -7.88 3.61
C LEU A 68 -5.92 -7.47 4.38
N ASP A 69 -6.06 -6.48 5.26
CA ASP A 69 -5.06 -6.22 6.29
C ASP A 69 -5.10 -7.31 7.39
N SER A 70 -4.10 -7.27 8.27
CA SER A 70 -3.98 -8.19 9.39
C SER A 70 -5.18 -8.20 10.35
N ASN A 71 -5.85 -7.06 10.56
CA ASN A 71 -7.04 -6.98 11.40
C ASN A 71 -8.24 -7.67 10.77
N ALA A 72 -8.58 -7.35 9.51
CA ALA A 72 -9.71 -7.93 8.79
C ALA A 72 -9.56 -9.44 8.62
N ALA A 73 -8.37 -9.91 8.21
CA ALA A 73 -8.06 -11.33 8.11
C ALA A 73 -8.23 -12.05 9.46
N SER A 74 -7.77 -11.42 10.54
CA SER A 74 -7.89 -11.99 11.90
C SER A 74 -9.34 -12.13 12.36
N TYR A 75 -10.22 -11.17 12.05
CA TYR A 75 -11.64 -11.28 12.38
C TYR A 75 -12.33 -12.43 11.64
N ILE A 76 -12.08 -12.56 10.33
CA ILE A 76 -12.61 -13.66 9.51
C ILE A 76 -12.15 -15.01 10.07
N ARG A 77 -10.84 -15.16 10.34
CA ARG A 77 -10.25 -16.36 10.93
C ARG A 77 -10.91 -16.72 12.26
N LYS A 78 -11.02 -15.77 13.18
CA LYS A 78 -11.61 -16.02 14.50
C LYS A 78 -13.06 -16.49 14.39
N ILE A 79 -13.87 -15.89 13.53
CA ILE A 79 -15.28 -16.31 13.34
C ILE A 79 -15.36 -17.73 12.76
N ALA A 80 -14.48 -18.06 11.83
CA ALA A 80 -14.43 -19.39 11.22
C ALA A 80 -14.05 -20.49 12.23
N TYR A 81 -13.03 -20.27 13.06
CA TYR A 81 -12.48 -21.30 13.95
C TYR A 81 -13.07 -21.29 15.37
N GLN A 82 -13.65 -20.20 15.84
CA GLN A 82 -14.24 -20.11 17.18
C GLN A 82 -15.67 -20.68 17.22
N GLY A 83 -15.92 -21.58 18.18
CA GLY A 83 -17.22 -22.24 18.40
C GLY A 83 -18.37 -21.24 18.51
N ASP A 84 -18.30 -20.37 19.51
CA ASP A 84 -19.25 -19.30 19.78
C ASP A 84 -18.53 -17.93 19.77
N PRO A 85 -18.54 -17.23 18.62
CA PRO A 85 -17.98 -15.88 18.51
C PRO A 85 -18.72 -14.90 19.43
N PRO A 86 -18.02 -14.10 20.26
CA PRO A 86 -18.68 -13.13 21.13
C PRO A 86 -19.36 -12.02 20.31
N PRO A 87 -20.35 -11.30 20.88
CA PRO A 87 -21.06 -10.22 20.18
C PRO A 87 -20.13 -9.15 19.61
N GLY A 88 -19.04 -8.83 20.31
CA GLY A 88 -18.03 -7.86 19.85
C GLY A 88 -17.22 -8.34 18.64
N LEU A 89 -17.10 -9.65 18.40
CA LEU A 89 -16.49 -10.18 17.17
C LEU A 89 -17.50 -10.19 16.02
N LEU A 90 -18.79 -10.45 16.32
CA LEU A 90 -19.87 -10.41 15.34
C LEU A 90 -20.21 -8.99 14.87
N SER A 91 -19.94 -7.95 15.67
CA SER A 91 -20.06 -6.56 15.19
C SER A 91 -19.07 -6.27 14.05
N TRP A 92 -17.83 -6.77 14.14
CA TRP A 92 -16.86 -6.70 13.04
C TRP A 92 -17.34 -7.48 11.81
N ALA A 93 -17.94 -8.66 12.03
CA ALA A 93 -18.57 -9.43 10.95
C ALA A 93 -19.63 -8.61 10.19
N ASN A 94 -20.48 -7.90 10.94
CA ASN A 94 -21.51 -7.03 10.37
C ASN A 94 -20.91 -5.89 9.56
N LEU A 95 -19.80 -5.31 10.00
CA LEU A 95 -19.07 -4.28 9.24
C LEU A 95 -18.48 -4.86 7.94
N ILE A 96 -17.80 -6.00 8.01
CA ILE A 96 -17.22 -6.68 6.85
C ILE A 96 -18.31 -7.02 5.82
N ASN A 97 -19.48 -7.48 6.27
CA ASN A 97 -20.62 -7.81 5.39
C ASN A 97 -21.17 -6.63 4.58
N GLN A 98 -20.86 -5.38 4.94
CA GLN A 98 -21.34 -4.20 4.20
C GLN A 98 -20.65 -4.04 2.84
N ILE A 99 -19.54 -4.75 2.57
CA ILE A 99 -18.93 -4.78 1.23
C ILE A 99 -19.76 -5.61 0.23
N GLY A 100 -20.79 -6.33 0.71
CA GLY A 100 -21.78 -7.00 -0.14
C GLY A 100 -21.16 -8.13 -0.97
N THR A 101 -21.44 -8.12 -2.28
CA THR A 101 -20.94 -9.14 -3.22
C THR A 101 -19.41 -9.13 -3.35
N ARG A 102 -18.73 -8.04 -2.96
CA ARG A 102 -17.26 -7.97 -2.91
C ARG A 102 -16.64 -8.97 -1.93
N LEU A 103 -17.42 -9.58 -1.03
CA LEU A 103 -16.96 -10.72 -0.22
C LEU A 103 -16.44 -11.89 -1.07
N GLN A 104 -16.97 -12.06 -2.29
CA GLN A 104 -16.51 -13.11 -3.22
C GLN A 104 -15.14 -12.80 -3.85
N GLN A 105 -14.60 -11.62 -3.60
CA GLN A 105 -13.35 -11.13 -4.15
C GLN A 105 -12.26 -10.96 -3.08
N LEU A 106 -12.48 -11.48 -1.88
CA LEU A 106 -11.50 -11.39 -0.79
C LEU A 106 -10.20 -12.11 -1.16
N ASN A 107 -9.07 -11.47 -0.86
CA ASN A 107 -7.76 -11.98 -1.19
C ASN A 107 -6.80 -11.88 0.02
N PRO A 108 -6.13 -12.99 0.42
CA PRO A 108 -5.30 -13.02 1.61
C PRO A 108 -3.86 -12.52 1.40
N TYR A 109 -3.42 -12.21 0.19
CA TYR A 109 -1.99 -11.97 -0.11
C TYR A 109 -1.38 -10.82 0.69
N LEU A 110 -2.13 -9.72 0.89
CA LEU A 110 -1.64 -8.60 1.68
C LEU A 110 -1.40 -9.00 3.15
N TYR A 111 -2.31 -9.78 3.73
CA TYR A 111 -2.14 -10.35 5.07
C TYR A 111 -0.93 -11.30 5.15
N LEU A 112 -0.69 -12.12 4.12
CA LEU A 112 0.50 -12.97 4.05
C LEU A 112 1.78 -12.13 4.03
N TRP A 113 1.82 -11.06 3.23
CA TRP A 113 2.95 -10.14 3.19
C TRP A 113 3.18 -9.47 4.55
N GLU A 114 2.14 -8.96 5.22
CA GLU A 114 2.28 -8.40 6.56
C GLU A 114 2.77 -9.44 7.58
N SER A 115 2.40 -10.71 7.43
CA SER A 115 2.81 -11.78 8.33
C SER A 115 4.30 -12.13 8.21
N LEU A 116 4.97 -11.71 7.14
CA LEU A 116 6.42 -11.88 6.96
C LEU A 116 7.24 -11.10 8.01
N ARG A 117 6.63 -10.15 8.72
CA ARG A 117 7.23 -9.49 9.90
C ARG A 117 7.73 -10.51 10.94
N CYS A 118 7.09 -11.68 11.04
CA CYS A 118 7.46 -12.75 11.95
C CYS A 118 7.09 -14.11 11.35
N TRP A 119 7.86 -14.57 10.37
CA TRP A 119 7.60 -15.85 9.68
C TRP A 119 8.18 -17.03 10.47
N ASN A 120 7.35 -17.68 11.29
CA ASN A 120 7.68 -18.88 12.07
C ASN A 120 6.51 -19.88 12.01
N ASP A 121 6.69 -21.09 12.55
CA ASP A 121 5.68 -22.17 12.50
C ASP A 121 4.31 -21.74 13.03
N GLU A 122 4.26 -20.95 14.11
CA GLU A 122 3.01 -20.44 14.68
C GLU A 122 2.32 -19.46 13.74
N THR A 123 3.08 -18.52 13.17
CA THR A 123 2.56 -17.57 12.17
C THR A 123 2.08 -18.30 10.93
N VAL A 124 2.83 -19.28 10.43
CA VAL A 124 2.46 -20.09 9.26
C VAL A 124 1.15 -20.83 9.53
N ALA A 125 0.97 -21.44 10.71
CA ALA A 125 -0.27 -22.10 11.09
C ALA A 125 -1.46 -21.12 11.11
N ARG A 126 -1.29 -19.92 11.68
CA ARG A 126 -2.32 -18.88 11.68
C ARG A 126 -2.64 -18.37 10.27
N CYS A 127 -1.62 -18.25 9.41
CA CYS A 127 -1.80 -17.88 8.01
C CYS A 127 -2.61 -18.93 7.26
N LYS A 128 -2.33 -20.22 7.45
CA LYS A 128 -3.12 -21.32 6.87
C LYS A 128 -4.59 -21.23 7.28
N GLU A 129 -4.86 -21.04 8.57
CA GLU A 129 -6.23 -20.88 9.07
C GLU A 129 -6.94 -19.68 8.43
N ALA A 130 -6.28 -18.51 8.37
CA ALA A 130 -6.85 -17.31 7.79
C ALA A 130 -7.13 -17.48 6.29
N VAL A 131 -6.16 -18.00 5.52
CA VAL A 131 -6.31 -18.26 4.08
C VAL A 131 -7.47 -19.22 3.83
N ALA A 132 -7.59 -20.30 4.61
CA ALA A 132 -8.71 -21.23 4.51
C ALA A 132 -10.05 -20.54 4.77
N ALA A 133 -10.16 -19.77 5.86
CA ALA A 133 -11.38 -19.06 6.21
C ALA A 133 -11.78 -18.02 5.13
N ILE A 134 -10.81 -17.25 4.62
CA ILE A 134 -11.01 -16.25 3.58
C ILE A 134 -11.45 -16.91 2.27
N HIS A 135 -10.76 -17.98 1.85
CA HIS A 135 -11.10 -18.73 0.65
C HIS A 135 -12.50 -19.34 0.72
N ALA A 136 -12.85 -19.97 1.85
CA ALA A 136 -14.19 -20.52 2.05
C ALA A 136 -15.26 -19.44 2.07
N LEU A 137 -15.01 -18.29 2.70
CA LEU A 137 -15.95 -17.18 2.73
C LEU A 137 -16.21 -16.67 1.32
N ALA A 138 -15.14 -16.37 0.57
CA ALA A 138 -15.22 -15.87 -0.79
C ALA A 138 -15.94 -16.85 -1.73
N SER A 139 -15.62 -18.14 -1.65
CA SER A 139 -16.20 -19.17 -2.52
C SER A 139 -17.65 -19.50 -2.17
N SER A 140 -18.05 -19.35 -0.90
CA SER A 140 -19.41 -19.70 -0.44
C SER A 140 -20.49 -18.70 -0.83
N GLY A 141 -20.12 -17.48 -1.25
CA GLY A 141 -21.07 -16.37 -1.47
C GLY A 141 -21.91 -16.01 -0.24
N SER A 142 -21.52 -16.49 0.95
CA SER A 142 -22.27 -16.33 2.19
C SER A 142 -21.81 -15.09 2.95
N LYS A 143 -22.68 -14.59 3.82
CA LYS A 143 -22.31 -13.56 4.80
C LYS A 143 -21.46 -14.16 5.91
N LEU A 144 -20.52 -13.37 6.43
CA LEU A 144 -19.73 -13.70 7.60
C LEU A 144 -20.60 -13.61 8.85
N THR A 145 -20.97 -14.75 9.43
CA THR A 145 -21.83 -14.85 10.62
C THR A 145 -21.37 -16.01 11.52
N ALA A 146 -21.93 -16.11 12.73
CA ALA A 146 -21.70 -17.27 13.60
C ALA A 146 -22.18 -18.59 12.94
N GLU A 147 -23.29 -18.55 12.21
CA GLU A 147 -23.81 -19.70 11.47
C GLU A 147 -22.87 -20.10 10.33
N TRP A 148 -22.35 -19.12 9.58
CA TRP A 148 -21.32 -19.40 8.58
C TRP A 148 -20.07 -20.02 9.22
N GLY A 149 -19.63 -19.54 10.39
CA GLY A 149 -18.52 -20.14 11.13
C GLY A 149 -18.77 -21.62 11.49
N ARG A 150 -20.00 -21.96 11.92
CA ARG A 150 -20.38 -23.37 12.12
C ARG A 150 -20.29 -24.18 10.82
N ARG A 151 -20.87 -23.66 9.73
CA ARG A 151 -20.81 -24.30 8.40
C ARG A 151 -19.39 -24.46 7.89
N PHE A 152 -18.51 -23.50 8.13
CA PHE A 152 -17.09 -23.60 7.83
C PHE A 152 -16.50 -24.84 8.49
N ARG A 153 -16.65 -24.96 9.81
CA ARG A 153 -16.07 -26.08 10.59
C ARG A 153 -16.63 -27.45 10.20
N THR A 154 -17.91 -27.53 9.84
CA THR A 154 -18.59 -28.80 9.54
C THR A 154 -18.50 -29.21 8.08
N THR A 155 -18.35 -28.26 7.16
CA THR A 155 -18.57 -28.52 5.72
C THR A 155 -17.42 -28.04 4.84
N PHE A 156 -16.79 -26.91 5.14
CA PHE A 156 -15.79 -26.30 4.25
C PHE A 156 -14.35 -26.49 4.73
N ARG A 157 -14.14 -26.84 6.01
CA ARG A 157 -12.84 -26.78 6.65
C ARG A 157 -11.77 -27.59 5.93
N GLU A 158 -12.03 -28.87 5.67
CA GLU A 158 -11.04 -29.77 5.08
C GLU A 158 -10.60 -29.30 3.69
N SER A 159 -11.55 -28.98 2.80
CA SER A 159 -11.22 -28.50 1.46
C SER A 159 -10.52 -27.14 1.48
N ALA A 160 -10.94 -26.24 2.37
CA ALA A 160 -10.34 -24.92 2.51
C ALA A 160 -8.93 -24.95 3.12
N GLU A 161 -8.68 -25.82 4.11
CA GLU A 161 -7.35 -26.03 4.68
C GLU A 161 -6.40 -26.70 3.65
N ASN A 162 -6.91 -27.61 2.82
CA ASN A 162 -6.15 -28.18 1.70
C ASN A 162 -5.75 -27.11 0.67
N PHE A 163 -6.68 -26.23 0.28
CA PHE A 163 -6.38 -25.08 -0.56
C PHE A 163 -5.32 -24.17 0.08
N ALA A 164 -5.49 -23.84 1.36
CA ALA A 164 -4.56 -22.99 2.10
C ALA A 164 -3.15 -23.59 2.19
N ASN A 165 -3.04 -24.91 2.38
CA ASN A 165 -1.75 -25.60 2.35
C ASN A 165 -1.05 -25.44 1.00
N GLY A 166 -1.77 -25.64 -0.11
CA GLY A 166 -1.22 -25.44 -1.46
C GLY A 166 -0.73 -24.00 -1.68
N LEU A 167 -1.56 -23.02 -1.34
CA LEU A 167 -1.22 -21.60 -1.49
C LEU A 167 -0.02 -21.20 -0.63
N ILE A 168 0.06 -21.66 0.62
CA ILE A 168 1.18 -21.36 1.51
C ILE A 168 2.48 -21.99 1.00
N VAL A 169 2.43 -23.22 0.47
CA VAL A 169 3.61 -23.87 -0.13
C VAL A 169 4.11 -23.07 -1.35
N GLU A 170 3.20 -22.65 -2.23
CA GLU A 170 3.54 -21.80 -3.37
C GLU A 170 4.12 -20.45 -2.90
N PHE A 171 3.50 -19.84 -1.91
CA PHE A 171 3.98 -18.58 -1.32
C PHE A 171 5.40 -18.73 -0.77
N GLU A 172 5.69 -19.80 -0.03
CA GLU A 172 7.03 -20.08 0.49
C GLU A 172 8.06 -20.34 -0.61
N GLN A 173 7.66 -20.99 -1.71
CA GLN A 173 8.52 -21.13 -2.90
C GLN A 173 8.84 -19.76 -3.50
N ASN A 174 7.85 -18.88 -3.62
CA ASN A 174 8.04 -17.51 -4.11
C ASN A 174 8.94 -16.69 -3.17
N LEU A 175 8.82 -16.86 -1.85
CA LEU A 175 9.75 -16.23 -0.88
C LEU A 175 11.19 -16.67 -1.13
N LYS A 176 11.43 -17.97 -1.33
CA LYS A 176 12.76 -18.53 -1.64
C LYS A 176 13.29 -18.05 -3.00
N ALA A 177 12.40 -17.80 -3.96
CA ALA A 177 12.75 -17.26 -5.28
C ALA A 177 13.08 -15.75 -5.26
N GLY A 178 13.04 -15.08 -4.10
CA GLY A 178 13.47 -13.69 -3.95
C GLY A 178 12.33 -12.67 -3.82
N LEU A 179 11.06 -13.11 -3.74
CA LEU A 179 9.93 -12.20 -3.49
C LEU A 179 10.14 -11.38 -2.21
N PHE A 180 10.64 -12.03 -1.16
CA PHE A 180 10.91 -11.36 0.12
C PHE A 180 11.99 -10.28 -0.02
N ALA A 181 13.07 -10.56 -0.75
CA ALA A 181 14.17 -9.61 -0.92
C ALA A 181 13.69 -8.32 -1.62
N GLY A 182 12.89 -8.44 -2.69
CA GLY A 182 12.35 -7.28 -3.39
C GLY A 182 11.38 -6.45 -2.54
N MET A 183 10.58 -7.09 -1.68
CA MET A 183 9.71 -6.40 -0.73
C MET A 183 10.51 -5.72 0.38
N GLU A 184 11.50 -6.41 0.93
CA GLU A 184 12.38 -5.91 1.98
C GLU A 184 13.18 -4.67 1.50
N ASP A 185 13.65 -4.67 0.26
CA ASP A 185 14.30 -3.51 -0.36
C ASP A 185 13.38 -2.29 -0.43
N GLN A 186 12.10 -2.49 -0.77
CA GLN A 186 11.10 -1.41 -0.78
C GLN A 186 10.80 -0.91 0.63
N LEU A 187 10.65 -1.81 1.61
CA LEU A 187 10.44 -1.43 3.00
C LEU A 187 11.63 -0.66 3.57
N ASN A 188 12.86 -1.09 3.26
CA ASN A 188 14.07 -0.41 3.69
C ASN A 188 14.18 1.00 3.12
N LEU A 189 13.73 1.21 1.88
CA LEU A 189 13.63 2.55 1.31
C LEU A 189 12.63 3.45 2.04
N ILE A 190 11.41 2.94 2.25
CA ILE A 190 10.36 3.67 2.97
C ILE A 190 10.85 4.03 4.36
N GLU A 191 11.46 3.08 5.06
CA GLU A 191 12.01 3.28 6.38
C GLU A 191 13.15 4.31 6.38
N ALA A 192 14.06 4.25 5.41
CA ALA A 192 15.16 5.19 5.30
C ALA A 192 14.66 6.64 5.13
N VAL A 193 13.56 6.84 4.42
CA VAL A 193 12.90 8.15 4.29
C VAL A 193 12.26 8.59 5.60
N LEU A 194 11.57 7.69 6.32
CA LEU A 194 10.96 7.99 7.63
C LEU A 194 12.02 8.34 8.68
N VAL A 195 13.08 7.54 8.81
CA VAL A 195 14.19 7.78 9.75
C VAL A 195 14.85 9.11 9.43
N ARG A 196 15.18 9.38 8.16
CA ARG A 196 15.78 10.66 7.78
C ARG A 196 14.87 11.85 8.10
N SER A 197 13.56 11.70 7.90
CA SER A 197 12.59 12.75 8.26
C SER A 197 12.62 13.05 9.76
N GLN A 198 12.77 12.02 10.61
CA GLN A 198 12.94 12.21 12.06
C GLN A 198 14.27 12.88 12.40
N ILE A 199 15.39 12.48 11.78
CA ILE A 199 16.68 13.14 11.97
C ILE A 199 16.59 14.63 11.62
N ILE A 200 15.97 14.97 10.49
CA ILE A 200 15.79 16.36 10.05
C ILE A 200 14.92 17.13 11.06
N GLU A 201 13.80 16.54 11.51
CA GLU A 201 12.91 17.21 12.46
C GLU A 201 13.60 17.48 13.80
N LEU A 202 14.34 16.50 14.32
CA LEU A 202 15.01 16.57 15.61
C LEU A 202 16.33 17.36 15.59
N GLY A 203 17.01 17.40 14.45
CA GLY A 203 18.35 17.95 14.31
C GLY A 203 18.40 19.40 13.85
N SER A 204 17.26 19.97 13.45
CA SER A 204 17.20 21.29 12.85
C SER A 204 16.11 22.16 13.46
N ASN A 205 16.48 23.38 13.86
CA ASN A 205 15.53 24.44 14.22
C ASN A 205 15.18 25.33 13.01
N ARG A 206 15.62 24.97 11.79
CA ARG A 206 15.33 25.75 10.58
C ARG A 206 13.84 25.67 10.24
N ALA A 207 13.40 26.64 9.43
CA ALA A 207 12.03 26.72 8.93
C ALA A 207 11.60 25.43 8.18
N LYS A 208 10.31 25.13 8.22
CA LYS A 208 9.73 23.86 7.75
C LYS A 208 10.00 23.60 6.26
N GLU A 209 10.02 24.66 5.46
CA GLU A 209 10.34 24.63 4.02
C GLU A 209 11.79 24.19 3.78
N HIS A 210 12.69 24.56 4.69
CA HIS A 210 14.08 24.11 4.62
C HIS A 210 14.20 22.61 4.95
N LYS A 211 13.46 22.14 5.96
CA LYS A 211 13.42 20.72 6.33
C LYS A 211 12.89 19.86 5.17
N LEU A 212 11.82 20.31 4.52
CA LEU A 212 11.28 19.62 3.35
C LEU A 212 12.29 19.57 2.19
N ALA A 213 12.99 20.68 1.92
CA ALA A 213 14.04 20.71 0.90
C ALA A 213 15.19 19.73 1.20
N GLN A 214 15.60 19.60 2.47
CA GLN A 214 16.61 18.62 2.89
C GLN A 214 16.15 17.18 2.62
N LEU A 215 14.87 16.88 2.83
CA LEU A 215 14.33 15.55 2.54
C LEU A 215 14.35 15.23 1.04
N VAL A 216 14.01 16.22 0.19
CA VAL A 216 14.07 16.06 -1.27
C VAL A 216 15.52 15.85 -1.73
N ALA A 217 16.47 16.63 -1.21
CA ALA A 217 17.89 16.46 -1.50
C ALA A 217 18.40 15.07 -1.08
N TYR A 218 18.06 14.61 0.12
CA TYR A 218 18.40 13.26 0.58
C TYR A 218 17.91 12.15 -0.37
N MET A 219 16.66 12.23 -0.81
CA MET A 219 16.10 11.27 -1.78
C MET A 219 16.89 11.27 -3.10
N HIS A 220 17.26 12.46 -3.59
CA HIS A 220 18.01 12.61 -4.84
C HIS A 220 19.47 12.17 -4.74
N GLU A 221 20.17 12.64 -3.71
CA GLU A 221 21.63 12.56 -3.58
C GLU A 221 22.05 11.23 -2.95
N GLU A 222 21.46 10.87 -1.81
CA GLU A 222 21.86 9.69 -1.04
C GLU A 222 21.10 8.43 -1.46
N LEU A 223 19.77 8.50 -1.60
CA LEU A 223 18.99 7.32 -2.01
C LEU A 223 18.98 7.09 -3.53
N SER A 224 19.36 8.09 -4.33
CA SER A 224 19.23 8.07 -5.79
C SER A 224 17.85 7.61 -6.28
N THR A 225 16.79 8.00 -5.57
CA THR A 225 15.41 7.77 -5.99
C THR A 225 14.48 8.78 -5.34
N ILE A 226 13.49 9.27 -6.09
CA ILE A 226 12.47 10.16 -5.55
C ILE A 226 11.23 9.33 -5.21
N MET A 227 10.95 9.21 -3.92
CA MET A 227 9.81 8.46 -3.40
C MET A 227 8.63 9.41 -3.15
N LEU A 228 7.86 9.69 -4.20
CA LEU A 228 6.83 10.74 -4.18
C LEU A 228 5.74 10.52 -3.11
N ARG A 229 5.25 9.29 -2.96
CA ARG A 229 4.25 8.96 -1.93
C ARG A 229 4.80 9.23 -0.53
N GLU A 230 6.00 8.76 -0.27
CA GLU A 230 6.70 8.91 1.00
C GLU A 230 7.06 10.38 1.27
N LEU A 231 7.40 11.14 0.23
CA LEU A 231 7.65 12.58 0.31
C LEU A 231 6.40 13.35 0.75
N ILE A 232 5.23 13.00 0.21
CA ILE A 232 3.96 13.61 0.61
C ILE A 232 3.67 13.31 2.08
N VAL A 233 3.76 12.04 2.49
CA VAL A 233 3.47 11.59 3.87
C VAL A 233 4.48 12.19 4.86
N CYS A 234 5.78 12.10 4.57
CA CYS A 234 6.82 12.64 5.45
C CYS A 234 6.84 14.18 5.43
N GLY A 235 6.42 14.80 4.35
CA GLY A 235 6.18 16.24 4.30
C GLY A 235 5.16 16.68 5.35
N ASP A 236 4.11 15.89 5.60
CA ASP A 236 3.16 16.20 6.66
C ASP A 236 3.79 16.17 8.07
N ILE A 237 4.74 15.25 8.30
CA ILE A 237 5.52 15.19 9.54
C ILE A 237 6.32 16.48 9.72
N LEU A 238 7.11 16.87 8.71
CA LEU A 238 7.99 18.03 8.77
C LEU A 238 7.24 19.37 8.82
N LEU A 239 6.11 19.46 8.11
CA LEU A 239 5.31 20.68 8.04
C LEU A 239 4.31 20.81 9.20
N ARG A 240 4.00 19.72 9.89
CA ARG A 240 2.92 19.63 10.91
C ARG A 240 1.58 20.14 10.35
N SER A 241 1.29 19.82 9.09
CA SER A 241 0.23 20.47 8.31
C SER A 241 -1.17 19.89 8.52
N SER A 242 -1.29 18.58 8.73
CA SER A 242 -2.60 17.89 8.77
C SER A 242 -2.82 17.05 10.04
N GLY A 243 -1.76 16.75 10.80
CA GLY A 243 -1.88 15.96 12.03
C GLY A 243 -2.34 14.52 11.76
N SER A 244 -1.88 13.93 10.65
CA SER A 244 -2.08 12.51 10.34
C SER A 244 -1.70 11.61 11.53
N ARG A 245 -2.31 10.42 11.63
CA ARG A 245 -1.99 9.49 12.73
C ARG A 245 -0.51 9.11 12.77
N ILE A 246 0.12 8.85 11.63
CA ILE A 246 1.56 8.59 11.55
C ILE A 246 2.37 9.79 12.05
N SER A 247 2.04 11.01 11.63
CA SER A 247 2.70 12.21 12.14
C SER A 247 2.58 12.31 13.67
N LYS A 248 1.38 12.09 14.23
CA LYS A 248 1.16 12.06 15.68
C LYS A 248 1.99 10.98 16.40
N LYS A 249 2.03 9.75 15.87
CA LYS A 249 2.82 8.65 16.41
C LYS A 249 4.31 8.98 16.43
N LEU A 250 4.82 9.59 15.36
CA LEU A 250 6.24 9.87 15.22
C LEU A 250 6.67 11.17 15.92
N ASN A 251 5.76 12.11 16.17
CA ASN A 251 6.05 13.32 16.96
C ASN A 251 6.46 13.00 18.41
N SER A 252 6.03 11.85 18.95
CA SER A 252 6.39 11.39 20.30
C SER A 252 7.47 10.29 20.30
N ILE A 253 8.19 10.11 19.18
CA ILE A 253 9.14 9.01 19.01
C ILE A 253 10.22 8.94 20.10
N GLN A 254 10.64 10.08 20.65
CA GLN A 254 11.68 10.16 21.68
C GLN A 254 11.26 9.49 22.99
N ASN A 255 9.95 9.41 23.23
CA ASN A 255 9.35 8.83 24.43
C ASN A 255 8.96 7.36 24.24
N HIS A 256 9.07 6.82 23.03
CA HIS A 256 8.69 5.45 22.74
C HIS A 256 9.76 4.47 23.25
N PRO A 257 9.40 3.33 23.87
CA PRO A 257 10.36 2.35 24.37
C PRO A 257 11.16 1.67 23.26
N ALA A 258 10.58 1.52 22.07
CA ALA A 258 11.23 0.94 20.89
C ALA A 258 11.03 1.84 19.66
N PRO A 259 11.80 2.94 19.51
CA PRO A 259 11.61 3.91 18.43
C PRO A 259 11.73 3.30 17.02
N LEU A 260 12.73 2.45 16.80
CA LEU A 260 12.97 1.84 15.48
C LEU A 260 11.85 0.87 15.09
N THR A 261 11.35 0.07 16.04
CA THR A 261 10.18 -0.80 15.81
C THR A 261 8.94 0.00 15.43
N LEU A 262 8.72 1.16 16.06
CA LEU A 262 7.61 2.04 15.71
C LEU A 262 7.75 2.57 14.26
N ILE A 263 8.93 3.04 13.88
CA ILE A 263 9.18 3.49 12.49
C ILE A 263 8.97 2.35 11.51
N ARG A 264 9.48 1.15 11.81
CA ARG A 264 9.32 -0.02 10.94
C ARG A 264 7.85 -0.37 10.73
N ASN A 265 7.02 -0.28 11.76
CA ASN A 265 5.58 -0.48 11.63
C ASN A 265 4.95 0.58 10.70
N CYS A 266 5.30 1.85 10.86
CA CYS A 266 4.83 2.89 9.93
C CYS A 266 5.31 2.65 8.49
N ALA A 267 6.51 2.10 8.28
CA ALA A 267 7.01 1.75 6.95
C ALA A 267 6.15 0.66 6.28
N TRP A 268 5.68 -0.32 7.05
CA TRP A 268 4.71 -1.32 6.57
C TRP A 268 3.35 -0.72 6.22
N ASP A 269 2.84 0.19 7.05
CA ASP A 269 1.55 0.85 6.79
C ASP A 269 1.63 1.66 5.47
N MET A 270 2.77 2.31 5.21
CA MET A 270 3.06 3.02 3.97
C MET A 270 3.33 2.11 2.77
N TYR A 271 3.76 0.86 3.00
CA TYR A 271 3.96 -0.13 1.96
C TYR A 271 2.62 -0.64 1.40
N ILE A 272 1.56 -0.73 2.21
CA ILE A 272 0.26 -1.25 1.78
C ILE A 272 -0.26 -0.55 0.51
N PRO A 273 -0.30 0.79 0.43
CA PRO A 273 -0.72 1.45 -0.81
C PRO A 273 0.20 1.14 -1.99
N ARG A 274 1.52 0.95 -1.81
CA ARG A 274 2.45 0.58 -2.90
C ARG A 274 2.20 -0.85 -3.38
N ALA A 275 1.89 -1.75 -2.46
CA ALA A 275 1.41 -3.09 -2.78
C ALA A 275 0.16 -3.02 -3.66
N LEU A 276 -0.82 -2.17 -3.33
CA LEU A 276 -2.03 -2.00 -4.15
C LEU A 276 -1.73 -1.45 -5.56
N ASP A 277 -0.79 -0.50 -5.68
CA ASP A 277 -0.32 -0.01 -6.99
C ASP A 277 0.24 -1.16 -7.83
N ALA A 278 1.08 -2.03 -7.24
CA ALA A 278 1.68 -3.18 -7.93
C ALA A 278 0.67 -4.29 -8.23
N LEU A 279 -0.26 -4.56 -7.31
CA LEU A 279 -1.31 -5.56 -7.49
C LEU A 279 -2.29 -5.17 -8.61
N THR A 280 -2.40 -3.87 -8.91
CA THR A 280 -3.17 -3.35 -10.06
C THR A 280 -2.52 -3.67 -11.41
N SER A 281 -1.23 -4.05 -11.47
CA SER A 281 -0.57 -4.48 -12.70
C SER A 281 -0.45 -6.00 -12.87
N VAL A 282 -0.95 -6.79 -11.91
CA VAL A 282 -0.94 -8.24 -12.00
C VAL A 282 -1.96 -8.70 -13.04
N THR A 283 -1.50 -9.53 -13.98
CA THR A 283 -2.40 -10.34 -14.80
C THR A 283 -2.52 -11.68 -14.11
N PRO A 284 -3.69 -12.07 -13.58
CA PRO A 284 -3.80 -13.34 -12.88
C PRO A 284 -3.51 -14.49 -13.86
N ASP A 285 -2.60 -15.40 -13.51
CA ASP A 285 -2.20 -16.53 -14.37
C ASP A 285 -3.39 -17.43 -14.75
N HIS A 286 -4.39 -17.50 -13.87
CA HIS A 286 -5.63 -18.26 -14.08
C HIS A 286 -6.76 -17.45 -14.75
N ALA A 287 -6.50 -16.19 -15.12
CA ALA A 287 -7.46 -15.34 -15.81
C ALA A 287 -6.79 -14.61 -16.99
N PRO A 288 -6.29 -15.34 -18.01
CA PRO A 288 -5.59 -14.76 -19.16
C PRO A 288 -6.45 -13.82 -20.01
N HIS A 289 -7.76 -13.77 -19.74
CA HIS A 289 -8.72 -12.89 -20.40
C HIS A 289 -9.04 -11.61 -19.64
N VAL A 290 -8.33 -11.30 -18.55
CA VAL A 290 -8.51 -10.06 -17.79
C VAL A 290 -7.65 -8.96 -18.41
N ASP A 291 -8.29 -7.92 -18.91
CA ASP A 291 -7.65 -6.77 -19.55
C ASP A 291 -6.97 -5.85 -18.53
N PHE A 292 -7.55 -5.73 -17.32
CA PHE A 292 -7.02 -4.91 -16.23
C PHE A 292 -7.46 -5.48 -14.87
N TYR A 293 -6.71 -5.15 -13.82
CA TYR A 293 -7.02 -5.56 -12.46
C TYR A 293 -7.08 -4.36 -11.53
N VAL A 294 -8.10 -4.25 -10.67
CA VAL A 294 -8.18 -3.21 -9.64
C VAL A 294 -7.95 -3.82 -8.27
N ALA A 295 -6.88 -3.38 -7.60
CA ALA A 295 -6.61 -3.75 -6.23
C ALA A 295 -7.35 -2.80 -5.26
N GLU A 296 -8.21 -3.39 -4.43
CA GLU A 296 -8.93 -2.72 -3.35
C GLU A 296 -8.46 -3.30 -2.02
N VAL A 297 -8.61 -2.58 -0.92
CA VAL A 297 -8.25 -3.02 0.42
C VAL A 297 -9.44 -2.91 1.35
N LEU A 298 -9.62 -3.92 2.20
CA LEU A 298 -10.44 -3.86 3.41
C LEU A 298 -9.50 -3.78 4.61
N THR A 299 -9.55 -2.66 5.31
CA THR A 299 -8.69 -2.39 6.47
C THR A 299 -9.49 -1.80 7.62
N PHE A 300 -9.06 -2.15 8.83
CA PHE A 300 -9.50 -1.52 10.08
C PHE A 300 -8.37 -0.72 10.73
N ASP A 301 -7.29 -0.49 9.98
CA ASP A 301 -6.17 0.35 10.38
C ASP A 301 -6.38 1.80 9.92
N GLY A 302 -6.48 2.69 10.90
CA GLY A 302 -6.65 4.11 10.64
C GLY A 302 -5.43 4.78 10.00
N ASP A 303 -4.22 4.27 10.20
CA ASP A 303 -3.01 4.84 9.62
C ASP A 303 -2.98 4.59 8.11
N VAL A 304 -3.31 3.37 7.69
CA VAL A 304 -3.42 2.98 6.28
C VAL A 304 -4.45 3.84 5.56
N LEU A 305 -5.60 4.08 6.19
CA LEU A 305 -6.63 4.97 5.64
C LEU A 305 -6.14 6.41 5.48
N ASP A 306 -5.46 6.96 6.49
CA ASP A 306 -4.91 8.31 6.42
C ASP A 306 -3.89 8.43 5.28
N ILE A 307 -3.02 7.42 5.09
CA ILE A 307 -2.05 7.40 3.99
C ILE A 307 -2.78 7.37 2.64
N ILE A 308 -3.70 6.43 2.45
CA ILE A 308 -4.46 6.30 1.19
C ILE A 308 -5.17 7.61 0.86
N ASN A 309 -5.82 8.23 1.84
CA ASN A 309 -6.52 9.50 1.63
C ASN A 309 -5.58 10.65 1.27
N THR A 310 -4.39 10.69 1.87
CA THR A 310 -3.40 11.74 1.63
C THR A 310 -2.72 11.58 0.27
N THR A 311 -2.64 10.33 -0.23
CA THR A 311 -1.87 10.01 -1.43
C THR A 311 -2.73 9.36 -2.52
N LYS A 312 -4.00 9.77 -2.61
CA LYS A 312 -4.93 9.25 -3.62
C LYS A 312 -4.37 9.45 -5.02
N LEU A 313 -4.67 8.49 -5.89
CA LEU A 313 -4.28 8.52 -7.29
C LEU A 313 -5.39 9.10 -8.15
N ARG A 314 -5.00 9.99 -9.07
CA ARG A 314 -5.81 10.38 -10.23
C ARG A 314 -5.66 9.39 -11.37
N ALA A 315 -4.49 8.77 -11.51
CA ALA A 315 -4.28 7.72 -12.49
C ALA A 315 -3.15 6.78 -12.08
N ILE A 316 -3.09 5.62 -12.72
CA ILE A 316 -1.90 4.78 -12.75
C ILE A 316 -1.65 4.35 -14.19
N ALA A 317 -0.42 4.46 -14.65
CA ALA A 317 0.01 3.89 -15.92
C ALA A 317 0.72 2.56 -15.65
N VAL A 318 0.31 1.53 -16.39
CA VAL A 318 0.86 0.17 -16.34
C VAL A 318 1.56 -0.11 -17.66
N HIS A 319 2.85 -0.40 -17.59
CA HIS A 319 3.60 -0.87 -18.75
C HIS A 319 3.39 -2.38 -18.92
N ARG A 320 2.60 -2.79 -19.90
CA ARG A 320 2.15 -4.18 -20.06
C ARG A 320 3.30 -5.19 -20.16
N PRO A 321 4.39 -4.93 -20.90
CA PRO A 321 5.49 -5.88 -21.02
C PRO A 321 6.26 -6.11 -19.71
N SER A 322 6.51 -5.05 -18.93
CA SER A 322 7.34 -5.14 -17.71
C SER A 322 6.54 -5.19 -16.41
N LYS A 323 5.22 -5.02 -16.48
CA LYS A 323 4.28 -4.90 -15.35
C LYS A 323 4.61 -3.76 -14.37
N LYS A 324 5.50 -2.84 -14.76
CA LYS A 324 5.84 -1.67 -13.95
C LYS A 324 4.67 -0.69 -13.90
N THR A 325 4.45 -0.12 -12.73
CA THR A 325 3.41 0.86 -12.47
C THR A 325 3.99 2.24 -12.22
N PHE A 326 3.28 3.25 -12.70
CA PHE A 326 3.64 4.66 -12.56
C PHE A 326 2.41 5.41 -12.03
N PRO A 327 2.36 5.68 -10.72
CA PRO A 327 1.24 6.36 -10.10
C PRO A 327 1.27 7.87 -10.40
N PHE A 328 0.10 8.43 -10.67
CA PHE A 328 -0.16 9.87 -10.79
C PHE A 328 -1.09 10.28 -9.65
N PHE A 329 -0.57 11.06 -8.71
CA PHE A 329 -1.31 11.53 -7.54
C PHE A 329 -2.40 12.53 -7.92
N ASP A 330 -3.43 12.63 -7.11
CA ASP A 330 -4.51 13.58 -7.33
C ASP A 330 -4.06 15.04 -7.14
N SER A 331 -3.19 15.27 -6.17
CA SER A 331 -2.45 16.53 -6.08
C SER A 331 -1.29 16.48 -7.08
N ASP A 332 -1.16 17.51 -7.91
CA ASP A 332 0.05 17.72 -8.69
C ASP A 332 1.22 17.90 -7.71
N VAL A 333 2.21 17.01 -7.80
CA VAL A 333 3.36 16.98 -6.88
C VAL A 333 4.22 18.23 -7.02
N ALA A 334 4.40 18.74 -8.25
CA ALA A 334 5.20 19.93 -8.49
C ALA A 334 4.50 21.16 -7.90
N GLU A 335 3.18 21.26 -8.08
CA GLU A 335 2.37 22.29 -7.43
C GLU A 335 2.40 22.15 -5.90
N TRP A 336 2.21 20.93 -5.38
CA TRP A 336 2.26 20.62 -3.95
C TRP A 336 3.58 21.03 -3.32
N LEU A 337 4.71 20.75 -4.00
CA LEU A 337 6.05 21.16 -3.58
C LEU A 337 6.23 22.67 -3.69
N GLY A 338 5.84 23.28 -4.80
CA GLY A 338 5.95 24.72 -5.02
C GLY A 338 5.23 25.53 -3.94
N ASN A 339 4.00 25.12 -3.60
CA ASN A 339 3.19 25.74 -2.56
C ASN A 339 3.80 25.61 -1.15
N ARG A 340 4.59 24.56 -0.89
CA ARG A 340 5.19 24.27 0.43
C ARG A 340 6.62 24.80 0.58
N LEU A 341 7.39 24.83 -0.50
CA LEU A 341 8.77 25.30 -0.49
C LEU A 341 8.87 26.80 -0.78
N GLY A 342 7.87 27.34 -1.48
CA GLY A 342 7.81 28.72 -1.92
C GLY A 342 8.79 29.04 -3.06
N PRO A 343 8.66 30.26 -3.64
CA PRO A 343 9.40 30.66 -4.83
C PRO A 343 10.92 30.78 -4.61
N LYS A 344 11.38 30.89 -3.36
CA LYS A 344 12.80 31.00 -3.03
C LYS A 344 13.54 29.67 -3.08
N ARG A 345 12.88 28.55 -2.74
CA ARG A 345 13.52 27.23 -2.59
C ARG A 345 13.22 26.29 -3.74
N MET A 346 12.03 26.37 -4.33
CA MET A 346 11.62 25.48 -5.41
C MET A 346 12.60 25.52 -6.62
N PRO A 347 13.08 26.69 -7.09
CA PRO A 347 14.00 26.73 -8.24
C PRO A 347 15.27 25.91 -8.04
N ALA A 348 15.82 25.88 -6.82
CA ALA A 348 17.04 25.13 -6.51
C ALA A 348 16.83 23.59 -6.56
N LEU A 349 15.59 23.12 -6.45
CA LEU A 349 15.28 21.69 -6.51
C LEU A 349 14.77 21.24 -7.88
N MET A 350 14.43 22.16 -8.78
CA MET A 350 13.88 21.84 -10.10
C MET A 350 14.79 20.91 -10.89
N GLU A 351 16.10 21.08 -10.77
CA GLU A 351 17.09 20.23 -11.45
C GLU A 351 16.96 18.76 -11.05
N TYR A 352 16.59 18.46 -9.79
CA TYR A 352 16.40 17.10 -9.32
C TYR A 352 15.22 16.38 -10.01
N PHE A 353 14.27 17.11 -10.58
CA PHE A 353 13.13 16.56 -11.31
C PHE A 353 13.34 16.53 -12.84
N SER A 354 14.51 16.95 -13.33
CA SER A 354 14.84 16.91 -14.75
C SER A 354 14.99 15.47 -15.26
N THR A 355 14.85 15.29 -16.58
CA THR A 355 15.13 14.03 -17.27
C THR A 355 16.57 13.57 -17.04
N GLN A 356 17.53 14.50 -17.03
CA GLN A 356 18.94 14.17 -16.78
C GLN A 356 19.13 13.63 -15.36
N ALA A 357 18.54 14.29 -14.35
CA ALA A 357 18.59 13.84 -12.98
C ALA A 357 17.93 12.45 -12.78
N PHE A 358 16.90 12.12 -13.56
CA PHE A 358 16.31 10.78 -13.58
C PHE A 358 17.32 9.74 -14.11
N VAL A 359 17.99 10.04 -15.22
CA VAL A 359 19.03 9.17 -15.81
C VAL A 359 20.20 8.98 -14.84
N ASP A 360 20.64 10.05 -14.19
CA ASP A 360 21.77 10.00 -13.25
C ASP A 360 21.44 9.17 -12.01
N ARG A 361 20.21 9.30 -11.49
CA ARG A 361 19.72 8.42 -10.42
C ARG A 361 19.72 6.96 -10.85
N ALA A 362 19.21 6.65 -12.04
CA ALA A 362 19.18 5.29 -12.56
C ALA A 362 20.59 4.68 -12.69
N ARG A 363 21.61 5.48 -13.04
CA ARG A 363 23.02 5.06 -13.11
C ARG A 363 23.64 4.83 -11.74
N ARG A 364 23.36 5.70 -10.77
CA ARG A 364 23.91 5.62 -9.40
C ARG A 364 23.25 4.54 -8.57
N ARG A 365 21.97 4.25 -8.82
CA ARG A 365 21.14 3.38 -7.98
C ARG A 365 21.74 1.99 -7.70
N PRO A 366 22.31 1.26 -8.69
CA PRO A 366 22.91 -0.04 -8.45
C PRO A 366 24.17 0.00 -7.56
N LEU A 367 24.81 1.17 -7.43
CA LEU A 367 26.03 1.35 -6.64
C LEU A 367 25.75 1.68 -5.17
N ILE A 368 24.47 1.85 -4.81
CA ILE A 368 24.06 2.33 -3.49
C ILE A 368 23.53 1.17 -2.64
N SER A 369 24.12 1.02 -1.45
CA SER A 369 23.61 0.12 -0.42
C SER A 369 22.57 0.82 0.44
N ILE A 370 21.28 0.56 0.16
CA ILE A 370 20.17 1.10 0.96
C ILE A 370 20.21 0.59 2.40
N GLY A 371 20.59 -0.67 2.61
CA GLY A 371 20.79 -1.21 3.95
C GLY A 371 21.81 -0.41 4.74
N SER A 372 22.97 -0.11 4.15
CA SER A 372 24.02 0.67 4.83
C SER A 372 23.58 2.11 5.14
N ILE A 373 22.87 2.77 4.22
CA ILE A 373 22.32 4.11 4.47
C ILE A 373 21.28 4.07 5.60
N LEU A 374 20.40 3.07 5.60
CA LEU A 374 19.39 2.90 6.63
C LEU A 374 20.01 2.67 8.00
N GLU A 375 20.99 1.77 8.13
CA GLU A 375 21.66 1.51 9.41
C GLU A 375 22.37 2.74 9.96
N ALA A 376 23.15 3.45 9.13
CA ALA A 376 23.79 4.70 9.55
C ALA A 376 22.78 5.74 10.04
N ASN A 377 21.61 5.83 9.40
CA ASN A 377 20.55 6.71 9.82
C ASN A 377 19.86 6.25 11.12
N ARG A 378 19.66 4.93 11.30
CA ARG A 378 19.11 4.38 12.55
C ARG A 378 20.04 4.69 13.73
N GLU A 379 21.34 4.49 13.56
CA GLU A 379 22.36 4.82 14.56
C GLU A 379 22.34 6.31 14.92
N GLU A 380 22.33 7.19 13.91
CA GLU A 380 22.27 8.64 14.12
C GLU A 380 21.00 9.06 14.88
N LEU A 381 19.84 8.55 14.46
CA LEU A 381 18.57 8.85 15.14
C LEU A 381 18.62 8.41 16.61
N MET A 382 19.10 7.20 16.88
CA MET A 382 19.19 6.68 18.25
C MET A 382 20.17 7.50 19.11
N ARG A 383 21.29 7.94 18.53
CA ARG A 383 22.24 8.85 19.20
C ARG A 383 21.57 10.18 19.56
N MET A 384 20.75 10.74 18.68
CA MET A 384 20.02 11.99 18.94
C MET A 384 18.94 11.83 20.02
N ILE A 385 18.22 10.71 20.02
CA ILE A 385 17.22 10.40 21.07
C ILE A 385 17.92 10.23 22.43
N GLY A 386 19.05 9.51 22.47
CA GLY A 386 19.82 9.31 23.70
C GLY A 386 20.33 10.62 24.32
N ARG A 387 20.83 11.56 23.49
CA ARG A 387 21.32 12.87 23.95
C ARG A 387 20.27 13.79 24.56
N ARG A 388 18.97 13.54 24.32
CA ARG A 388 17.88 14.35 24.89
C ARG A 388 17.24 13.76 26.14
N LYS A 389 17.59 12.51 26.50
CA LYS A 389 17.16 11.87 27.75
C LYS A 389 18.06 12.24 28.94
N HIS A 390 19.17 12.90 28.66
CA HIS A 390 20.09 13.55 29.61
C HIS A 390 20.06 15.04 29.34
#